data_AF-A0A821JLS7-F1
#
_entry.id   AF-A0A821JLS7-F1
#
_cell.length_a   1.000
_cell.length_b   1.000
_cell.length_c   1.000
_cell.angle_alpha   90.00
_cell.angle_beta   90.00
_cell.angle_gamma   90.00
#
_symmetry.space_group_name_H-M   'P 1'
#
loop_
_entity.id
_entity.type
_entity.pdbx_description
1 polymer ?
#
loop_
_entity_poly.entity_id
_entity_poly.type
_entity_poly.pdbx_seq_one_letter_code
_entity_poly.pdbx_strand_id
1 'polypeptide(L)'
;MLSKKHQLNSLNCTRDIYSRNLFEQQFHNTIAQLLYNFPRDHITNKGERFWSGNKRCPHVLKFDVNNKLHLDFIVAASNLLAHIYRIPQISDRKSIADEVAKIHIPEFKPKAGVTIH
;
A
#
# COMPACT_ATOMS: atom_id res chain seq x y z
N MET A 1 31.87 5.62 -13.37
CA MET A 1 31.21 4.33 -13.06
C MET A 1 30.73 4.41 -11.62
N LEU A 2 29.42 4.26 -11.36
CA LEU A 2 28.93 4.20 -9.98
C LEU A 2 29.45 2.90 -9.32
N SER A 3 29.91 3.00 -8.07
CA SER A 3 30.37 1.84 -7.30
C SER A 3 29.27 0.76 -7.22
N LYS A 4 29.63 -0.52 -7.31
CA LYS A 4 28.68 -1.65 -7.13
C LYS A 4 27.86 -1.53 -5.83
N LYS A 5 28.44 -0.95 -4.78
CA LYS A 5 27.76 -0.65 -3.50
C LYS A 5 26.64 0.38 -3.67
N HIS A 6 26.88 1.43 -4.46
CA HIS A 6 25.90 2.45 -4.75
C HIS A 6 24.72 1.89 -5.58
N GLN A 7 25.02 1.01 -6.54
CA GLN A 7 23.99 0.38 -7.36
C GLN A 7 23.12 -0.59 -6.55
N LEU A 8 23.72 -1.37 -5.64
CA LEU A 8 23.00 -2.27 -4.74
C LEU A 8 22.12 -1.50 -3.73
N ASN A 9 22.62 -0.38 -3.19
CA ASN A 9 21.83 0.49 -2.30
C ASN A 9 20.63 1.12 -3.03
N SER A 10 20.82 1.53 -4.29
CA SER A 10 19.74 2.05 -5.12
C SER A 10 18.64 1.00 -5.34
N LEU A 11 19.02 -0.26 -5.64
CA LEU A 11 18.08 -1.36 -5.86
C LEU A 11 17.32 -1.77 -4.59
N ASN A 12 17.98 -1.75 -3.43
CA ASN A 12 17.33 -2.00 -2.14
C ASN A 12 16.27 -0.93 -1.84
N CYS A 13 16.61 0.34 -2.04
CA CYS A 13 15.68 1.45 -1.90
C CYS A 13 14.46 1.30 -2.84
N THR A 14 14.69 0.87 -4.09
CA THR A 14 13.61 0.69 -5.07
C THR A 14 12.55 -0.32 -4.63
N ARG A 15 12.93 -1.46 -4.05
CA ARG A 15 11.93 -2.47 -3.61
C ARG A 15 11.12 -2.02 -2.39
N ASP A 16 11.73 -1.29 -1.46
CA ASP A 16 11.07 -0.85 -0.24
C ASP A 16 10.11 0.31 -0.54
N ILE A 17 10.49 1.21 -1.47
CA ILE A 17 9.60 2.19 -2.08
C ILE A 17 8.44 1.51 -2.80
N TYR A 18 8.70 0.49 -3.61
CA TYR A 18 7.64 -0.23 -4.30
C TYR A 18 6.64 -0.85 -3.32
N SER A 19 7.12 -1.58 -2.31
CA SER A 19 6.28 -2.21 -1.29
C SER A 19 5.44 -1.20 -0.51
N ARG A 20 6.01 -0.04 -0.15
CA ARG A 20 5.26 1.03 0.53
C ARG A 20 4.19 1.65 -0.36
N ASN A 21 4.49 1.89 -1.63
CA ASN A 21 3.49 2.36 -2.59
C ASN A 21 2.39 1.32 -2.82
N LEU A 22 2.74 0.03 -2.88
CA LEU A 22 1.78 -1.05 -3.06
C LEU A 22 0.81 -1.14 -1.86
N PHE A 23 1.33 -1.06 -0.63
CA PHE A 23 0.49 -1.00 0.56
C PHE A 23 -0.50 0.17 0.48
N GLU A 24 0.01 1.36 0.14
CA GLU A 24 -0.84 2.55 0.02
C GLU A 24 -1.93 2.37 -1.03
N GLN A 25 -1.57 1.82 -2.19
CA GLN A 25 -2.53 1.59 -3.27
C GLN A 25 -3.64 0.62 -2.85
N GLN A 26 -3.28 -0.50 -2.21
CA GLN A 26 -4.24 -1.58 -1.92
C GLN A 26 -5.09 -1.30 -0.68
N PHE A 27 -4.46 -0.83 0.41
CA PHE A 27 -5.13 -0.72 1.71
C PHE A 27 -5.58 0.69 2.06
N HIS A 28 -5.16 1.70 1.28
CA HIS A 28 -5.62 3.07 1.45
C HIS A 28 -6.35 3.58 0.19
N ASN A 29 -5.66 3.78 -0.92
CA ASN A 29 -6.17 4.57 -2.07
C ASN A 29 -7.35 3.91 -2.77
N THR A 30 -7.27 2.61 -3.02
CA THR A 30 -8.38 1.86 -3.66
C THR A 30 -9.63 1.90 -2.80
N ILE A 31 -9.47 1.74 -1.47
CA ILE A 31 -10.57 1.80 -0.52
C ILE A 31 -11.10 3.23 -0.39
N ALA A 32 -10.23 4.25 -0.38
CA ALA A 32 -10.62 5.65 -0.34
C ALA A 32 -11.42 6.04 -1.59
N GLN A 33 -11.01 5.58 -2.78
CA GLN A 33 -11.76 5.80 -4.02
C GLN A 33 -13.14 5.12 -3.96
N LEU A 34 -13.21 3.89 -3.44
CA LEU A 34 -14.47 3.17 -3.28
C LEU A 34 -15.44 3.91 -2.35
N LEU A 35 -14.94 4.42 -1.23
CA LEU A 35 -15.74 5.21 -0.28
C LEU A 35 -16.10 6.60 -0.81
N TYR A 36 -15.32 7.17 -1.72
CA TYR A 36 -15.68 8.39 -2.43
C TYR A 36 -16.86 8.16 -3.38
N ASN A 37 -16.85 7.04 -4.11
CA ASN A 37 -17.94 6.66 -5.01
C ASN A 37 -19.21 6.23 -4.25
N PHE A 38 -19.04 5.49 -3.16
CA PHE A 38 -20.11 4.99 -2.31
C PHE A 38 -19.85 5.35 -0.85
N PRO A 39 -20.25 6.56 -0.43
CA PRO A 39 -20.15 7.00 0.96
C PRO A 39 -20.76 6.00 1.95
N ARG A 40 -20.35 6.06 3.21
CA ARG A 40 -20.78 5.10 4.24
C ARG A 40 -22.30 5.09 4.45
N ASP A 41 -22.92 6.24 4.27
CA ASP A 41 -24.33 6.52 4.37
C ASP A 41 -25.06 6.46 3.01
N HIS A 42 -24.39 6.00 1.95
CA HIS A 42 -24.97 5.95 0.61
C HIS A 42 -26.26 5.13 0.58
N ILE A 43 -27.33 5.78 0.11
CA ILE A 43 -28.65 5.19 -0.09
C ILE A 43 -28.87 4.95 -1.58
N THR A 44 -29.32 3.75 -1.92
CA THR A 44 -29.64 3.38 -3.30
C THR A 44 -30.93 4.04 -3.77
N ASN A 45 -31.20 4.03 -5.08
CA ASN A 45 -32.44 4.57 -5.66
C ASN A 45 -33.73 3.92 -5.11
N LYS A 46 -33.62 2.74 -4.47
CA LYS A 46 -34.74 2.03 -3.85
C LYS A 46 -34.96 2.43 -2.38
N GLY A 47 -34.16 3.35 -1.84
CA GLY A 47 -34.23 3.78 -0.43
C GLY A 47 -33.45 2.89 0.55
N GLU A 48 -32.76 1.86 0.08
CA GLU A 48 -31.99 0.93 0.91
C GLU A 48 -30.54 1.38 1.09
N ARG A 49 -29.91 1.06 2.23
CA ARG A 49 -28.48 1.31 2.47
C ARG A 49 -27.62 0.47 1.53
N PHE A 50 -26.68 1.11 0.85
CA PHE A 50 -25.75 0.44 -0.06
C PHE A 50 -24.86 -0.58 0.67
N TRP A 51 -24.33 -0.21 1.83
CA TRP A 51 -23.53 -1.08 2.70
C TRP A 51 -24.42 -1.91 3.63
N SER A 52 -25.14 -2.88 3.08
CA SER A 52 -26.02 -3.79 3.82
C SER A 52 -25.96 -5.22 3.27
N GLY A 53 -26.56 -6.17 3.99
CA GLY A 53 -26.56 -7.59 3.60
C GLY A 53 -25.14 -8.17 3.52
N ASN A 54 -24.73 -8.60 2.33
CA ASN A 54 -23.41 -9.16 2.06
C ASN A 54 -22.30 -8.11 1.82
N LYS A 55 -22.65 -6.82 1.71
CA LYS A 55 -21.70 -5.72 1.46
C LYS A 55 -21.21 -5.12 2.78
N ARG A 56 -19.95 -5.37 3.12
CA ARG A 56 -19.31 -4.78 4.31
C ARG A 56 -18.62 -3.47 3.93
N CYS A 57 -18.98 -2.38 4.62
CA CYS A 57 -18.31 -1.10 4.44
C CYS A 57 -16.83 -1.22 4.85
N PRO A 58 -15.88 -0.95 3.94
CA PRO A 58 -14.47 -1.03 4.26
C PRO A 58 -14.00 0.21 5.03
N HIS A 59 -12.78 0.12 5.56
CA HIS A 59 -12.08 1.22 6.23
C HIS A 59 -10.68 1.32 5.64
N VAL A 60 -10.25 2.54 5.34
CA VAL A 60 -8.89 2.81 4.89
C VAL A 60 -7.91 2.49 6.01
N LEU A 61 -6.76 1.90 5.66
CA LEU A 61 -5.66 1.70 6.58
C LEU A 61 -4.58 2.75 6.34
N LYS A 62 -4.15 3.41 7.42
CA LYS A 62 -2.94 4.22 7.41
C LYS A 62 -1.78 3.33 7.75
N PHE A 63 -0.71 3.41 6.97
CA PHE A 63 0.49 2.66 7.30
C PHE A 63 1.06 3.11 8.64
N ASP A 64 1.55 2.13 9.40
CA ASP A 64 2.24 2.32 10.66
C ASP A 64 3.34 1.27 10.72
N VAL A 65 4.59 1.73 10.83
CA VAL A 65 5.77 0.87 10.87
C VAL A 65 5.81 0.01 12.13
N ASN A 66 5.18 0.46 13.22
CA ASN A 66 5.13 -0.29 14.47
C ASN A 66 4.04 -1.35 14.48
N ASN A 67 3.09 -1.27 13.54
CA ASN A 67 2.08 -2.30 13.37
C ASN A 67 2.72 -3.53 12.73
N LYS A 68 2.71 -4.65 13.47
CA LYS A 68 3.31 -5.92 13.02
C LYS A 68 2.81 -6.35 11.65
N LEU A 69 1.50 -6.28 11.39
CA LEU A 69 0.90 -6.76 10.16
C LEU A 69 1.29 -5.89 8.96
N HIS A 70 1.33 -4.57 9.16
CA HIS A 70 1.77 -3.64 8.13
C HIS A 70 3.22 -3.90 7.73
N LEU A 71 4.11 -4.07 8.71
CA LEU A 71 5.51 -4.34 8.45
C LEU A 71 5.73 -5.77 7.90
N ASP A 72 4.92 -6.76 8.31
CA ASP A 72 4.94 -8.12 7.73
C ASP A 72 4.65 -8.07 6.22
N PHE A 73 3.64 -7.31 5.81
CA PHE A 73 3.32 -7.12 4.40
C PHE A 73 4.50 -6.52 3.63
N ILE A 74 5.12 -5.47 4.16
CA ILE A 74 6.25 -4.79 3.51
C ILE A 74 7.46 -5.71 3.37
N VAL A 75 7.83 -6.43 4.43
CA VAL A 75 8.95 -7.37 4.40
C VAL A 75 8.71 -8.47 3.37
N ALA A 76 7.51 -9.04 3.33
CA ALA A 76 7.16 -10.08 2.37
C ALA A 76 7.19 -9.55 0.93
N ALA A 77 6.52 -8.43 0.66
CA ALA A 77 6.46 -7.80 -0.66
C ALA A 77 7.86 -7.41 -1.17
N SER A 78 8.69 -6.80 -0.31
CA SER A 78 10.05 -6.41 -0.65
C SER A 78 10.92 -7.62 -1.00
N ASN A 79 10.82 -8.71 -0.23
CA ASN A 79 11.61 -9.92 -0.49
C ASN A 79 11.13 -10.71 -1.70
N LEU A 80 9.83 -10.71 -1.99
CA LEU A 80 9.29 -11.29 -3.23
C LEU A 80 9.76 -10.49 -4.45
N LEU A 81 9.69 -9.16 -4.39
CA LEU A 81 10.20 -8.30 -5.47
C LEU A 81 11.70 -8.48 -5.67
N ALA A 82 12.46 -8.59 -4.57
CA ALA A 82 13.89 -8.87 -4.61
C ALA A 82 14.19 -10.16 -5.37
N HIS A 83 13.42 -11.22 -5.10
CA HIS A 83 13.55 -12.49 -5.78
C HIS A 83 13.28 -12.39 -7.30
N ILE A 84 12.21 -11.68 -7.70
CA ILE A 84 11.85 -11.46 -9.11
C ILE A 84 12.99 -10.79 -9.88
N TYR A 85 13.59 -9.75 -9.31
CA TYR A 85 14.70 -9.03 -9.94
C TYR A 85 16.08 -9.63 -9.67
N ARG A 86 16.15 -10.81 -9.04
CA ARG A 86 17.39 -11.52 -8.71
C ARG A 86 18.38 -10.67 -7.89
N ILE A 87 17.86 -9.84 -6.99
CA ILE A 87 18.67 -9.08 -6.03
C ILE A 87 18.61 -9.76 -4.65
N PRO A 88 19.62 -9.56 -3.78
CA PRO A 88 19.65 -10.19 -2.46
C PRO A 88 18.45 -9.81 -1.60
N GLN A 89 17.78 -10.81 -1.03
CA GLN A 89 16.74 -10.63 -0.03
C GLN A 89 17.34 -10.12 1.29
N ILE A 90 16.56 -9.38 2.08
CA ILE A 90 16.95 -8.91 3.41
C ILE A 90 16.05 -9.57 4.46
N SER A 91 16.69 -10.28 5.40
CA SER A 91 16.04 -10.83 6.59
C SER A 91 15.99 -9.86 7.76
N ASP A 92 16.84 -8.83 7.75
CA ASP A 92 16.85 -7.80 8.78
C ASP A 92 15.63 -6.89 8.66
N ARG A 93 14.60 -7.26 9.44
CA ARG A 93 13.36 -6.52 9.55
C ARG A 93 13.55 -5.09 10.06
N LYS A 94 14.55 -4.84 10.92
CA LYS A 94 14.78 -3.51 11.47
C LYS A 94 15.31 -2.56 10.40
N SER A 95 16.27 -3.03 9.58
CA SER A 95 16.75 -2.25 8.44
C SER A 95 15.62 -1.87 7.47
N ILE A 96 14.71 -2.81 7.16
CA ILE A 96 13.55 -2.51 6.31
C ILE A 96 12.64 -1.48 6.98
N ALA A 97 12.34 -1.64 8.27
CA ALA A 97 11.52 -0.70 9.04
C ALA A 97 12.11 0.73 9.03
N ASP A 98 13.41 0.86 9.25
CA ASP A 98 14.11 2.15 9.27
C ASP A 98 14.07 2.84 7.91
N GLU A 99 14.24 2.08 6.81
CA GLU A 99 14.15 2.64 5.45
C GLU A 99 12.73 3.06 5.10
N VAL A 100 11.74 2.19 5.36
CA VAL A 100 10.36 2.45 4.94
C VAL A 100 9.67 3.54 5.76
N ALA A 101 10.16 3.81 6.97
CA ALA A 101 9.72 4.94 7.78
C ALA A 101 10.13 6.30 7.18
N LYS A 102 11.20 6.34 6.37
CA LYS A 102 11.69 7.57 5.71
C LYS A 102 10.99 7.86 4.38
N ILE A 103 10.22 6.90 3.86
CA ILE A 103 9.61 7.00 2.53
C ILE A 103 8.40 7.94 2.60
N HIS A 104 8.49 9.03 1.84
CA HIS A 104 7.36 9.93 1.67
C HIS A 104 6.38 9.38 0.63
N ILE A 105 5.12 9.21 1.03
CA ILE A 105 4.04 8.77 0.15
C ILE A 105 3.13 9.97 -0.16
N PRO A 106 2.90 10.30 -1.44
CA PRO A 106 2.00 11.39 -1.81
C PRO A 106 0.59 11.15 -1.30
N GLU A 107 -0.07 12.22 -0.86
CA GLU A 107 -1.47 12.16 -0.44
C GLU A 107 -2.39 11.77 -1.60
N PHE A 108 -3.32 10.86 -1.31
CA PHE A 108 -4.31 10.42 -2.29
C PHE A 108 -5.41 11.45 -2.51
N LYS A 109 -5.73 11.70 -3.78
CA LYS A 109 -6.87 12.52 -4.19
C LYS A 109 -7.82 11.67 -5.03
N PRO A 110 -9.07 11.46 -4.58
CA PRO A 110 -10.04 10.69 -5.34
C PRO A 110 -10.38 11.37 -6.67
N LYS A 111 -10.67 10.57 -7.68
CA LYS A 111 -11.08 11.04 -9.01
C LYS A 111 -12.58 10.89 -9.19
N ALA A 112 -13.23 11.89 -9.76
CA ALA A 112 -14.62 11.80 -10.19
C ALA A 112 -14.73 10.96 -11.47
N GLY A 113 -15.85 10.24 -11.63
CA GLY A 113 -16.15 9.49 -12.85
C GLY A 113 -15.42 8.15 -13.00
N VAL A 114 -14.78 7.63 -11.95
CA VAL A 114 -14.23 6.27 -11.94
C VAL A 114 -15.38 5.27 -11.78
N THR A 115 -15.66 4.46 -12.80
CA THR A 115 -16.63 3.37 -12.68
C THR A 115 -16.02 2.19 -11.94
N ILE A 116 -16.69 1.72 -10.90
CA ILE A 116 -16.34 0.50 -10.17
C ILE A 116 -17.39 -0.55 -10.54
N HIS A 117 -16.96 -1.62 -11.18
CA HIS A 117 -17.80 -2.77 -11.59
C HIS A 117 -17.92 -3.79 -10.45
#